data_AF-A0A344W119-F1
#
_entry.id   AF-A0A344W119-F1
#
_cell.length_a   1.000
_cell.length_b   1.000
_cell.length_c   1.000
_cell.angle_alpha   90.00
_cell.angle_beta   90.00
_cell.angle_gamma   90.00
#
_symmetry.space_group_name_H-M   'P 1'
#
loop_
_entity.id
_entity.type
_entity.pdbx_description
1 polymer ?
#
loop_
_entity_poly.entity_id
_entity_poly.type
_entity_poly.pdbx_seq_one_letter_code
_entity_poly.pdbx_strand_id
1 'polypeptide(L)'
;MNEELPENDVLEDDFSDLIEVEGVVRLRLDFGYDGTDFAGWAKQPDKRTVEGTMEHAFAQVLRMDVSPRIVVAGRTDAGVHAAAQVAHIDVPLEQLIRVSFSREERRELQEQGGIPIVDGLPLVPHSMLHALMRRVDGSMGRNADVVINKVTVAPAGFDARFSPLARRYEYRLADGLEHVNPIDRRRTAFHFYPLDVDAMNEAAEMMLGLRNFSAFCRPRPGATTIRELQEFHWQRDEHGVIVAQLQADAFCHSMVRSLVGACVAAGSGTHSLDAIEDLRDKGDRTSVFKVMPAHGLTLTQIIYPPDDEVGQRADLTRSRRELTDDAPIA
;
A
#
# COMPACT_ATOMS: atom_id res chain seq x y z
N MET A 1 28.05 -48.56 28.66
CA MET A 1 28.78 -47.51 27.92
C MET A 1 27.68 -46.65 27.29
N ASN A 2 27.16 -45.72 28.09
CA ASN A 2 26.13 -44.78 27.65
C ASN A 2 26.89 -43.55 27.15
N GLU A 3 26.83 -43.27 25.86
CA GLU A 3 27.21 -41.98 25.31
C GLU A 3 26.01 -41.05 25.45
N GLU A 4 26.13 -40.06 26.34
CA GLU A 4 25.22 -38.93 26.42
C GLU A 4 25.36 -38.07 25.17
N LEU A 5 24.23 -37.80 24.52
CA LEU A 5 24.14 -36.81 23.44
C LEU A 5 24.38 -35.40 24.03
N PRO A 6 25.11 -34.51 23.34
CA PRO A 6 25.38 -33.18 23.85
C PRO A 6 24.06 -32.38 23.93
N GLU A 7 23.84 -31.76 25.10
CA GLU A 7 22.76 -30.80 25.33
C GLU A 7 22.79 -29.71 24.25
N ASN A 8 21.62 -29.43 23.67
CA ASN A 8 21.43 -28.27 22.83
C ASN A 8 21.69 -27.02 23.67
N ASP A 9 22.85 -26.42 23.47
CA ASP A 9 23.24 -25.12 24.01
C ASP A 9 22.28 -24.08 23.40
N VAL A 10 21.17 -23.81 24.11
CA VAL A 10 20.33 -22.66 23.85
C VAL A 10 21.18 -21.48 24.28
N LEU A 11 21.89 -20.88 23.33
CA LEU A 11 22.52 -19.58 23.49
C LEU A 11 21.43 -18.60 23.94
N GLU A 12 21.33 -18.37 25.24
CA GLU A 12 20.72 -17.16 25.78
C GLU A 12 21.53 -16.02 25.15
N ASP A 13 20.93 -15.31 24.18
CA ASP A 13 21.54 -14.11 23.62
C ASP A 13 21.67 -13.10 24.78
N ASP A 14 22.84 -13.08 25.42
CA ASP A 14 23.19 -12.08 26.40
C ASP A 14 23.36 -10.74 25.69
N PHE A 15 22.37 -9.87 25.87
CA PHE A 15 22.31 -8.53 25.29
C PHE A 15 22.80 -7.46 26.27
N SER A 16 23.34 -7.84 27.45
CA SER A 16 23.86 -6.86 28.43
C SER A 16 25.07 -6.06 27.91
N ASP A 17 25.71 -6.56 26.85
CA ASP A 17 26.89 -5.97 26.21
C ASP A 17 26.55 -5.18 24.92
N LEU A 18 25.27 -4.92 24.65
CA LEU A 18 24.88 -4.07 23.52
C LEU A 18 25.12 -2.60 23.85
N ILE A 19 25.75 -1.89 22.90
CA ILE A 19 25.98 -0.45 23.00
C ILE A 19 24.64 0.29 23.07
N GLU A 20 24.48 1.17 24.04
CA GLU A 20 23.41 2.17 24.03
C GLU A 20 23.66 3.14 22.87
N VAL A 21 22.86 3.01 21.81
CA VAL A 21 22.87 3.93 20.66
C VAL A 21 21.58 4.73 20.67
N GLU A 22 21.69 6.03 20.96
CA GLU A 22 20.57 6.97 20.82
C GLU A 22 20.30 7.27 19.35
N GLY A 23 19.03 7.27 18.96
CA GLY A 23 18.61 7.67 17.62
C GLY A 23 17.52 6.80 17.02
N VAL A 24 16.96 7.29 15.93
CA VAL A 24 15.89 6.63 15.16
C VAL A 24 16.26 6.63 13.70
N VAL A 25 16.02 5.51 13.02
CA VAL A 25 16.09 5.41 11.57
C VAL A 25 14.70 5.26 10.99
N ARG A 26 14.39 6.04 9.96
CA ARG A 26 13.22 5.79 9.13
C ARG A 26 13.52 4.72 8.11
N LEU A 27 12.74 3.66 8.11
CA LEU A 27 12.82 2.58 7.13
C LEU A 27 11.67 2.71 6.13
N ARG A 28 11.99 2.60 4.84
CA ARG A 28 11.01 2.39 3.77
C ARG A 28 10.78 0.90 3.60
N LEU A 29 9.51 0.53 3.49
CA LEU A 29 9.04 -0.84 3.29
C LEU A 29 8.33 -0.92 1.95
N ASP A 30 8.77 -1.78 1.05
CA ASP A 30 8.06 -2.14 -0.18
C ASP A 30 7.49 -3.57 -0.01
N PHE A 31 6.18 -3.74 -0.19
CA PHE A 31 5.49 -4.97 0.19
C PHE A 31 4.23 -5.23 -0.65
N GLY A 32 3.74 -6.46 -0.61
CA GLY A 32 2.50 -6.86 -1.27
C GLY A 32 1.59 -7.68 -0.33
N TYR A 33 0.32 -7.78 -0.68
CA TYR A 33 -0.65 -8.61 0.04
C TYR A 33 -1.85 -9.06 -0.79
N ASP A 34 -2.34 -10.27 -0.48
CA ASP A 34 -3.69 -10.73 -0.82
C ASP A 34 -4.68 -10.15 0.19
N GLY A 35 -5.51 -9.20 -0.25
CA GLY A 35 -6.50 -8.53 0.58
C GLY A 35 -7.74 -9.37 0.96
N THR A 36 -7.91 -10.57 0.40
CA THR A 36 -9.15 -11.37 0.51
C THR A 36 -9.61 -11.54 1.96
N ASP A 37 -8.67 -11.90 2.84
CA ASP A 37 -8.94 -12.31 4.22
C ASP A 37 -8.64 -11.17 5.23
N PHE A 38 -8.66 -9.92 4.77
CA PHE A 38 -8.46 -8.71 5.57
C PHE A 38 -9.65 -7.75 5.53
N ALA A 39 -9.92 -7.09 6.67
CA ALA A 39 -10.88 -5.99 6.77
C ALA A 39 -10.34 -4.65 6.24
N GLY A 40 -9.41 -4.70 5.28
CA GLY A 40 -8.70 -3.57 4.69
C GLY A 40 -7.36 -3.28 5.36
N TRP A 41 -6.76 -2.15 4.99
CA TRP A 41 -5.49 -1.71 5.56
C TRP A 41 -5.60 -1.40 7.06
N ALA A 42 -6.46 -0.43 7.41
CA ALA A 42 -6.37 0.29 8.69
C ALA A 42 -6.86 -0.56 9.86
N LYS A 43 -6.09 -0.57 10.95
CA LYS A 43 -6.41 -1.27 12.21
C LYS A 43 -7.79 -0.89 12.73
N GLN A 44 -8.53 -1.91 13.13
CA GLN A 44 -9.89 -1.81 13.64
C GLN A 44 -10.04 -2.80 14.80
N PRO A 45 -10.84 -2.49 15.83
CA PRO A 45 -11.15 -3.43 16.90
C PRO A 45 -11.71 -4.74 16.35
N ASP A 46 -11.24 -5.88 16.86
CA ASP A 46 -11.74 -7.23 16.57
C ASP A 46 -11.72 -7.64 15.09
N LYS A 47 -10.90 -6.98 14.27
CA LYS A 47 -10.73 -7.28 12.84
C LYS A 47 -9.26 -7.54 12.52
N ARG A 48 -9.01 -8.55 11.69
CA ARG A 48 -7.70 -8.76 11.07
C ARG A 48 -7.51 -7.73 9.95
N THR A 49 -6.47 -6.92 10.06
CA THR A 49 -6.12 -5.88 9.09
C THR A 49 -4.65 -6.01 8.70
N VAL A 50 -4.28 -5.44 7.54
CA VAL A 50 -2.88 -5.48 7.09
C VAL A 50 -1.98 -4.69 8.05
N GLU A 51 -2.40 -3.49 8.44
CA GLU A 51 -1.66 -2.63 9.40
C GLU A 51 -1.44 -3.35 10.73
N GLY A 52 -2.49 -3.96 11.30
CA GLY A 52 -2.38 -4.65 12.58
C GLY A 52 -1.48 -5.89 12.51
N THR A 53 -1.50 -6.60 11.38
CA THR A 53 -0.62 -7.78 11.15
C THR A 53 0.84 -7.36 11.08
N MET A 54 1.15 -6.32 10.29
CA MET A 54 2.51 -5.80 10.16
C MET A 54 3.01 -5.18 11.47
N GLU A 55 2.20 -4.35 12.13
CA GLU A 55 2.52 -3.74 13.43
C GLU A 55 2.88 -4.79 14.48
N HIS A 56 2.12 -5.88 14.54
CA HIS A 56 2.38 -6.98 15.46
C HIS A 56 3.71 -7.68 15.15
N ALA A 57 3.95 -8.03 13.87
CA ALA A 57 5.17 -8.72 13.46
C ALA A 57 6.43 -7.86 13.72
N PHE A 58 6.38 -6.55 13.40
CA PHE A 58 7.47 -5.64 13.71
C PHE A 58 7.70 -5.50 15.22
N ALA A 59 6.63 -5.36 16.02
CA ALA A 59 6.77 -5.26 17.48
C ALA A 59 7.43 -6.50 18.08
N GLN A 60 7.07 -7.70 17.61
CA GLN A 60 7.67 -8.95 18.06
C GLN A 60 9.15 -9.05 17.69
N VAL A 61 9.50 -8.77 16.43
CA VAL A 61 10.88 -8.90 15.93
C VAL A 61 11.81 -7.85 16.53
N LEU A 62 11.33 -6.61 16.65
CA LEU A 62 12.07 -5.49 17.23
C LEU A 62 11.96 -5.44 18.77
N ARG A 63 11.26 -6.41 19.40
CA ARG A 63 11.04 -6.48 20.86
C ARG A 63 10.56 -5.15 21.46
N MET A 64 9.60 -4.49 20.78
CA MET A 64 9.04 -3.21 21.20
C MET A 64 7.78 -3.43 22.04
N ASP A 65 7.69 -2.78 23.22
CA ASP A 65 6.50 -2.83 24.08
C ASP A 65 5.26 -2.20 23.42
N VAL A 66 5.50 -1.20 22.58
CA VAL A 66 4.47 -0.52 21.79
C VAL A 66 4.77 -0.77 20.32
N SER A 67 3.76 -1.22 19.57
CA SER A 67 3.91 -1.44 18.14
C SER A 67 4.34 -0.15 17.42
N PRO A 68 5.32 -0.23 16.49
CA PRO A 68 5.75 0.94 15.75
C PRO A 68 4.61 1.43 14.85
N ARG A 69 4.44 2.75 14.77
CA ARG A 69 3.44 3.35 13.90
C ARG A 69 3.85 3.16 12.43
N ILE A 70 3.01 2.49 11.66
CA ILE A 70 3.22 2.31 10.22
C ILE A 70 2.46 3.40 9.44
N VAL A 71 3.16 4.14 8.59
CA VAL A 71 2.53 5.12 7.69
C VAL A 71 2.55 4.58 6.27
N VAL A 72 1.38 4.19 5.78
CA VAL A 72 1.19 3.67 4.41
C VAL A 72 0.93 4.76 3.37
N ALA A 73 1.36 4.50 2.15
CA ALA A 73 1.19 5.38 1.00
C ALA A 73 -0.26 5.58 0.57
N GLY A 74 -1.08 4.54 0.67
CA GLY A 74 -2.51 4.58 0.40
C GLY A 74 -3.23 3.47 1.15
N ARG A 75 -4.35 3.80 1.81
CA ARG A 75 -5.21 2.81 2.45
C ARG A 75 -6.03 2.09 1.39
N THR A 76 -6.24 0.79 1.58
CA THR A 76 -7.11 -0.06 0.76
C THR A 76 -8.35 -0.49 1.55
N ASP A 77 -9.46 -0.68 0.83
CA ASP A 77 -10.71 -1.21 1.39
C ASP A 77 -10.58 -2.72 1.67
N ALA A 78 -11.51 -3.28 2.44
CA ALA A 78 -11.59 -4.73 2.67
C ALA A 78 -11.70 -5.50 1.35
N GLY A 79 -10.90 -6.56 1.20
CA GLY A 79 -10.85 -7.39 -0.01
C GLY A 79 -10.04 -6.83 -1.18
N VAL A 80 -9.45 -5.63 -1.07
CA VAL A 80 -8.60 -5.06 -2.14
C VAL A 80 -7.15 -5.53 -1.96
N HIS A 81 -6.49 -5.96 -3.03
CA HIS A 81 -5.11 -6.43 -3.01
C HIS A 81 -4.09 -5.30 -3.23
N ALA A 82 -2.83 -5.57 -2.93
CA ALA A 82 -1.72 -4.74 -3.38
C ALA A 82 -0.53 -5.60 -3.82
N ALA A 83 -0.03 -5.36 -5.03
CA ALA A 83 1.20 -5.98 -5.52
C ALA A 83 2.44 -5.15 -5.14
N ALA A 84 2.30 -3.82 -5.04
CA ALA A 84 3.40 -2.90 -4.73
C ALA A 84 2.94 -1.75 -3.83
N GLN A 85 2.62 -2.07 -2.57
CA GLN A 85 2.36 -1.08 -1.53
C GLN A 85 3.68 -0.59 -0.92
N VAL A 86 3.66 0.65 -0.42
CA VAL A 86 4.80 1.26 0.25
C VAL A 86 4.37 1.83 1.60
N ALA A 87 5.21 1.66 2.61
CA ALA A 87 5.05 2.26 3.91
C ALA A 87 6.39 2.76 4.46
N HIS A 88 6.34 3.55 5.52
CA HIS A 88 7.51 3.79 6.36
C HIS A 88 7.21 3.55 7.83
N ILE A 89 8.28 3.23 8.56
CA ILE A 89 8.31 3.09 10.02
C ILE A 89 9.54 3.78 10.56
N ASP A 90 9.42 4.32 11.76
CA ASP A 90 10.52 4.91 12.52
C ASP A 90 10.96 3.88 13.58
N VAL A 91 12.22 3.46 13.54
CA VAL A 91 12.77 2.38 14.37
C VAL A 91 13.95 2.90 15.20
N PRO A 92 13.95 2.72 16.53
CA PRO A 92 15.13 3.02 17.35
C PRO A 92 16.36 2.21 16.90
N LEU A 93 17.52 2.86 16.78
CA LEU A 93 18.75 2.19 16.34
C LEU A 93 19.12 1.01 17.24
N GLU A 94 18.94 1.15 18.55
CA GLU A 94 19.14 0.08 19.53
C GLU A 94 18.35 -1.20 19.20
N GLN A 95 17.06 -1.06 18.87
CA GLN A 95 16.22 -2.21 18.52
C GLN A 95 16.62 -2.84 17.19
N LEU A 96 17.10 -2.03 16.24
CA LEU A 96 17.57 -2.52 14.97
C LEU A 96 18.88 -3.32 15.11
N ILE A 97 19.80 -2.87 15.98
CA ILE A 97 21.05 -3.59 16.29
C ILE A 97 20.76 -4.98 16.87
N ARG A 98 19.74 -5.11 17.72
CA ARG A 98 19.31 -6.40 18.32
C ARG A 98 18.88 -7.44 17.28
N VAL A 99 18.51 -7.01 16.08
CA VAL A 99 18.14 -7.91 14.97
C VAL A 99 19.37 -8.54 14.28
N SER A 100 20.56 -7.94 14.46
CA SER A 100 21.82 -8.32 13.80
C SER A 100 22.25 -9.76 14.08
N PHE A 101 22.80 -10.41 13.04
CA PHE A 101 22.98 -11.87 12.99
C PHE A 101 24.42 -12.33 12.99
N SER A 102 25.34 -11.60 12.35
CA SER A 102 26.70 -12.10 12.23
C SER A 102 27.54 -11.66 13.44
N ARG A 103 28.35 -12.59 13.98
CA ARG A 103 29.31 -12.27 15.06
C ARG A 103 30.27 -11.16 14.62
N GLU A 104 30.58 -11.10 13.33
CA GLU A 104 31.41 -10.06 12.71
C GLU A 104 30.71 -8.70 12.72
N GLU A 105 29.45 -8.63 12.29
CA GLU A 105 28.64 -7.40 12.31
C GLU A 105 28.45 -6.88 13.74
N ARG A 106 28.18 -7.77 14.70
CA ARG A 106 28.09 -7.40 16.11
C ARG A 106 29.41 -6.83 16.61
N ARG A 107 30.54 -7.45 16.25
CA ARG A 107 31.88 -6.98 16.62
C ARG A 107 32.21 -5.63 15.97
N GLU A 108 31.91 -5.44 14.69
CA GLU A 108 32.14 -4.17 13.99
C GLU A 108 31.32 -3.04 14.60
N LEU A 109 30.05 -3.27 14.90
CA LEU A 109 29.20 -2.30 15.60
C LEU A 109 29.75 -1.99 17.00
N GLN A 110 30.25 -3.00 17.72
CA GLN A 110 30.94 -2.84 19.00
C GLN A 110 32.19 -1.96 18.89
N GLU A 111 33.07 -2.25 17.94
CA GLU A 111 34.29 -1.48 17.69
C GLU A 111 33.98 -0.03 17.26
N GLN A 112 32.87 0.19 16.54
CA GLN A 112 32.43 1.51 16.07
C GLN A 112 31.60 2.29 17.09
N GLY A 113 31.19 1.69 18.21
CA GLY A 113 30.29 2.34 19.16
C GLY A 113 28.85 2.52 18.63
N GLY A 114 28.43 1.72 17.64
CA GLY A 114 27.07 1.71 17.12
C GLY A 114 27.00 1.79 15.60
N ILE A 115 25.83 2.14 15.07
CA ILE A 115 25.64 2.44 13.64
C ILE A 115 26.22 3.84 13.37
N PRO A 116 27.20 3.99 12.45
CA PRO A 116 27.77 5.29 12.13
C PRO A 116 26.71 6.25 11.58
N ILE A 117 26.84 7.53 11.91
CA ILE A 117 26.02 8.60 11.33
C ILE A 117 26.87 9.36 10.32
N VAL A 118 26.42 9.42 9.08
CA VAL A 118 27.06 10.17 7.97
C VAL A 118 26.04 11.15 7.42
N ASP A 119 26.40 12.44 7.36
CA ASP A 119 25.52 13.53 6.92
C ASP A 119 24.16 13.55 7.64
N GLY A 120 24.15 13.21 8.94
CA GLY A 120 22.94 13.18 9.76
C GLY A 120 22.05 11.94 9.53
N LEU A 121 22.47 10.98 8.72
CA LEU A 121 21.76 9.74 8.45
C LEU A 121 22.52 8.52 8.99
N PRO A 122 21.82 7.54 9.59
CA PRO A 122 22.44 6.30 10.04
C PRO A 122 22.83 5.43 8.83
N LEU A 123 24.10 5.06 8.76
CA LEU A 123 24.65 4.16 7.76
C LEU A 123 24.35 2.70 8.13
N VAL A 124 23.08 2.32 8.01
CA VAL A 124 22.63 0.97 8.37
C VAL A 124 23.16 -0.06 7.36
N PRO A 125 23.82 -1.14 7.81
CA PRO A 125 24.25 -2.22 6.93
C PRO A 125 23.07 -2.88 6.19
N HIS A 126 23.23 -3.15 4.90
CA HIS A 126 22.20 -3.79 4.07
C HIS A 126 21.79 -5.17 4.60
N SER A 127 22.75 -5.91 5.14
CA SER A 127 22.54 -7.22 5.77
C SER A 127 21.62 -7.15 6.99
N MET A 128 21.70 -6.09 7.79
CA MET A 128 20.81 -5.85 8.93
C MET A 128 19.36 -5.57 8.49
N LEU A 129 19.17 -4.81 7.41
CA LEU A 129 17.84 -4.58 6.83
C LEU A 129 17.25 -5.86 6.23
N HIS A 130 18.06 -6.65 5.54
CA HIS A 130 17.66 -7.95 4.99
C HIS A 130 17.31 -8.96 6.10
N ALA A 131 18.07 -8.94 7.19
CA ALA A 131 17.82 -9.70 8.40
C ALA A 131 16.47 -9.35 9.04
N LEU A 132 16.20 -8.05 9.21
CA LEU A 132 14.91 -7.56 9.70
C LEU A 132 13.76 -8.05 8.82
N MET A 133 13.86 -7.85 7.51
CA MET A 133 12.86 -8.31 6.54
C MET A 133 12.56 -9.79 6.71
N ARG A 134 13.60 -10.65 6.72
CA ARG A 134 13.46 -12.10 6.86
C ARG A 134 12.81 -12.52 8.17
N ARG A 135 13.15 -11.87 9.29
CA ARG A 135 12.54 -12.19 10.59
C ARG A 135 11.07 -11.76 10.64
N VAL A 136 10.75 -10.59 10.10
CA VAL A 136 9.37 -10.07 10.07
C VAL A 136 8.49 -10.96 9.20
N ASP A 137 8.92 -11.30 7.98
CA ASP A 137 8.19 -12.25 7.13
C ASP A 137 8.12 -13.64 7.77
N GLY A 138 9.20 -14.09 8.41
CA GLY A 138 9.22 -15.35 9.15
C GLY A 138 8.19 -15.39 10.28
N SER A 139 7.97 -14.27 10.97
CA SER A 139 6.95 -14.10 12.01
C SER A 139 5.53 -14.10 11.46
N MET A 140 5.33 -13.59 10.24
CA MET A 140 4.03 -13.62 9.55
C MET A 140 3.72 -15.01 8.95
N GLY A 141 4.74 -15.82 8.68
CA GLY A 141 4.63 -17.21 8.23
C GLY A 141 4.96 -17.42 6.75
N ARG A 142 5.32 -18.66 6.37
CA ARG A 142 5.81 -18.98 5.01
C ARG A 142 4.79 -18.81 3.89
N ASN A 143 3.50 -18.91 4.21
CA ASN A 143 2.38 -18.70 3.29
C ASN A 143 1.55 -17.48 3.71
N ALA A 144 2.22 -16.45 4.25
CA ALA A 144 1.53 -15.25 4.69
C ALA A 144 0.86 -14.53 3.53
N ASP A 145 -0.31 -13.96 3.80
CA ASP A 145 -1.06 -13.12 2.86
C ASP A 145 -0.42 -11.73 2.70
N VAL A 146 0.63 -11.41 3.46
CA VAL A 146 1.39 -10.16 3.42
C VAL A 146 2.87 -10.52 3.40
N VAL A 147 3.64 -9.93 2.48
CA VAL A 147 5.08 -10.20 2.33
C VAL A 147 5.82 -8.89 2.11
N ILE A 148 6.89 -8.68 2.86
CA ILE A 148 7.79 -7.55 2.69
C ILE A 148 8.85 -7.92 1.65
N ASN A 149 8.83 -7.25 0.50
CA ASN A 149 9.75 -7.52 -0.60
C ASN A 149 11.08 -6.80 -0.42
N LYS A 150 11.07 -5.65 0.27
CA LYS A 150 12.26 -4.81 0.47
C LYS A 150 12.15 -3.95 1.71
N VAL A 151 13.28 -3.78 2.39
CA VAL A 151 13.49 -2.79 3.45
C VAL A 151 14.72 -1.96 3.10
N THR A 152 14.60 -0.63 3.09
CA THR A 152 15.74 0.29 2.91
C THR A 152 15.71 1.38 3.98
N VAL A 153 16.85 2.02 4.25
CA VAL A 153 16.82 3.34 4.90
C VAL A 153 16.05 4.28 3.98
N ALA A 154 15.11 5.04 4.55
CA ALA A 154 14.33 5.99 3.79
C ALA A 154 15.15 7.26 3.48
N PRO A 155 15.01 7.85 2.28
CA PRO A 155 15.64 9.14 1.99
C PRO A 155 15.19 10.23 2.97
N ALA A 156 16.00 11.28 3.09
CA ALA A 156 15.70 12.41 3.97
C ALA A 156 14.32 13.03 3.65
N GLY A 157 13.49 13.19 4.69
CA GLY A 157 12.15 13.75 4.55
C GLY A 157 11.11 12.83 3.90
N PHE A 158 11.46 11.60 3.53
CA PHE A 158 10.53 10.65 2.91
C PHE A 158 9.29 10.44 3.78
N ASP A 159 8.12 10.55 3.14
CA ASP A 159 6.84 10.20 3.71
C ASP A 159 6.07 9.34 2.70
N ALA A 160 5.87 8.07 3.02
CA ALA A 160 5.18 7.15 2.14
C ALA A 160 3.82 7.69 1.65
N ARG A 161 3.09 8.45 2.47
CA ARG A 161 1.76 9.01 2.15
C ARG A 161 1.82 10.31 1.36
N PHE A 162 2.73 11.21 1.72
CA PHE A 162 2.75 12.57 1.19
C PHE A 162 3.78 12.81 0.08
N SER A 163 4.82 11.98 0.00
CA SER A 163 5.81 12.03 -1.08
C SER A 163 5.36 11.50 -2.45
N PRO A 164 4.32 10.63 -2.61
CA PRO A 164 3.98 10.13 -3.94
C PRO A 164 3.51 11.22 -4.93
N LEU A 165 3.88 11.02 -6.19
CA LEU A 165 3.34 11.71 -7.36
C LEU A 165 2.03 11.08 -7.83
N ALA A 166 1.94 9.75 -7.80
CA ALA A 166 0.78 9.02 -8.28
C ALA A 166 0.65 7.63 -7.67
N ARG A 167 -0.54 7.03 -7.79
CA ARG A 167 -0.81 5.62 -7.51
C ARG A 167 -1.43 4.98 -8.75
N ARG A 168 -1.02 3.76 -9.08
CA ARG A 168 -1.57 2.97 -10.18
C ARG A 168 -2.31 1.75 -9.66
N TYR A 169 -3.49 1.52 -10.21
CA TYR A 169 -4.33 0.37 -9.93
C TYR A 169 -4.60 -0.43 -11.20
N GLU A 170 -4.75 -1.74 -11.04
CA GLU A 170 -5.33 -2.63 -12.03
C GLU A 170 -6.70 -3.11 -11.52
N TYR A 171 -7.69 -3.18 -12.41
CA TYR A 171 -8.96 -3.85 -12.14
C TYR A 171 -9.22 -4.96 -13.16
N ARG A 172 -9.51 -6.18 -12.73
CA ARG A 172 -9.77 -7.32 -13.61
C ARG A 172 -11.24 -7.76 -13.56
N LEU A 173 -11.81 -8.02 -14.74
CA LEU A 173 -13.22 -8.39 -14.91
C LEU A 173 -13.37 -9.43 -16.02
N ALA A 174 -13.88 -10.62 -15.68
CA ALA A 174 -14.34 -11.60 -16.66
C ALA A 174 -15.81 -11.35 -16.99
N ASP A 175 -16.16 -11.22 -18.27
CA ASP A 175 -17.50 -10.89 -18.77
C ASP A 175 -18.15 -12.07 -19.54
N GLY A 176 -18.09 -13.26 -18.94
CA GLY A 176 -18.60 -14.51 -19.51
C GLY A 176 -17.93 -15.70 -18.84
N LEU A 177 -18.60 -16.85 -18.77
CA LEU A 177 -18.08 -18.04 -18.08
C LEU A 177 -16.84 -18.62 -18.76
N GLU A 178 -16.73 -18.43 -20.07
CA GLU A 178 -15.61 -18.85 -20.91
C GLU A 178 -14.30 -18.09 -20.61
N HIS A 179 -14.39 -16.93 -19.94
CA HIS A 179 -13.25 -16.10 -19.52
C HIS A 179 -12.84 -16.34 -18.06
N VAL A 180 -13.54 -17.23 -17.33
CA VAL A 180 -13.29 -17.46 -15.91
C VAL A 180 -12.14 -18.44 -15.71
N ASN A 181 -11.10 -18.00 -14.97
CA ASN A 181 -10.04 -18.86 -14.47
C ASN A 181 -10.18 -19.09 -12.95
N PRO A 182 -10.39 -20.32 -12.46
CA PRO A 182 -10.52 -20.59 -11.02
C PRO A 182 -9.25 -20.29 -10.21
N ILE A 183 -8.07 -20.26 -10.84
CA ILE A 183 -6.82 -19.84 -10.19
C ILE A 183 -6.87 -18.35 -9.84
N ASP A 184 -7.46 -17.54 -10.73
CA ASP A 184 -7.53 -16.08 -10.58
C ASP A 184 -8.81 -15.60 -9.88
N ARG A 185 -9.64 -16.51 -9.33
CA ARG A 185 -10.94 -16.21 -8.72
C ARG A 185 -10.88 -15.18 -7.58
N ARG A 186 -9.72 -15.02 -6.94
CA ARG A 186 -9.50 -14.04 -5.88
C ARG A 186 -9.08 -12.68 -6.41
N ARG A 187 -8.69 -12.54 -7.67
CA ARG A 187 -8.20 -11.28 -8.26
C ARG A 187 -8.98 -10.80 -9.49
N THR A 188 -9.97 -11.56 -9.94
CA THR A 188 -10.78 -11.27 -11.14
C THR A 188 -12.25 -11.27 -10.75
N ALA A 189 -12.90 -10.12 -10.89
CA ALA A 189 -14.34 -10.00 -10.69
C ALA A 189 -15.10 -10.61 -11.85
N PHE A 190 -16.38 -10.92 -11.65
CA PHE A 190 -17.23 -11.53 -12.66
C PHE A 190 -18.43 -10.65 -13.02
N HIS A 191 -18.70 -10.56 -14.33
CA HIS A 191 -19.89 -9.99 -14.92
C HIS A 191 -20.52 -11.03 -15.86
N PHE A 192 -21.84 -11.20 -15.81
CA PHE A 192 -22.51 -12.31 -16.49
C PHE A 192 -22.60 -12.16 -18.01
N TYR A 193 -22.72 -10.92 -18.49
CA TYR A 193 -22.96 -10.64 -19.91
C TYR A 193 -21.72 -10.01 -20.55
N PRO A 194 -21.50 -10.19 -21.86
CA PRO A 194 -20.43 -9.50 -22.57
C PRO A 194 -20.52 -7.98 -22.41
N LEU A 195 -19.37 -7.33 -22.34
CA LEU A 195 -19.22 -5.89 -22.25
C LEU A 195 -18.57 -5.31 -23.52
N ASP A 196 -19.09 -4.17 -23.96
CA ASP A 196 -18.47 -3.34 -24.99
C ASP A 196 -17.30 -2.56 -24.38
N VAL A 197 -16.07 -2.96 -24.73
CA VAL A 197 -14.84 -2.37 -24.22
C VAL A 197 -14.58 -0.98 -24.81
N ASP A 198 -15.06 -0.71 -26.02
CA ASP A 198 -14.90 0.60 -26.65
C ASP A 198 -15.79 1.63 -25.94
N ALA A 199 -17.05 1.27 -25.65
CA ALA A 199 -17.93 2.11 -24.82
C ALA A 199 -17.38 2.32 -23.39
N MET A 200 -16.70 1.32 -22.82
CA MET A 200 -16.02 1.46 -21.52
C MET A 200 -14.85 2.46 -21.58
N ASN A 201 -14.09 2.46 -22.68
CA ASN A 201 -13.01 3.41 -22.93
C ASN A 201 -13.53 4.83 -23.16
N GLU A 202 -14.60 5.02 -23.93
CA GLU A 202 -15.26 6.32 -24.10
C GLU A 202 -15.72 6.89 -22.74
N ALA A 203 -16.30 6.05 -21.88
CA ALA A 203 -16.64 6.43 -20.51
C ALA A 203 -15.40 6.80 -19.67
N ALA A 204 -14.30 6.05 -19.79
CA ALA A 204 -13.06 6.29 -19.06
C ALA A 204 -12.43 7.64 -19.45
N GLU A 205 -12.37 7.96 -20.74
CA GLU A 205 -11.79 9.19 -21.27
C GLU A 205 -12.50 10.44 -20.74
N MET A 206 -13.83 10.43 -20.65
CA MET A 206 -14.62 11.53 -20.09
C MET A 206 -14.29 11.83 -18.61
N MET A 207 -13.68 10.90 -17.89
CA MET A 207 -13.34 11.04 -16.47
C MET A 207 -11.91 11.52 -16.25
N LEU A 208 -11.07 11.62 -17.29
CA LEU A 208 -9.67 12.07 -17.17
C LEU A 208 -9.56 13.56 -16.80
N GLY A 209 -8.43 13.90 -16.17
CA GLY A 209 -8.03 15.25 -15.81
C GLY A 209 -8.35 15.65 -14.36
N LEU A 210 -8.09 16.92 -14.04
CA LEU A 210 -8.35 17.53 -12.74
C LEU A 210 -9.83 17.82 -12.57
N ARG A 211 -10.50 17.11 -11.65
CA ARG A 211 -11.96 17.20 -11.45
C ARG A 211 -12.35 17.01 -9.99
N ASN A 212 -13.57 17.43 -9.66
CA ASN A 212 -14.22 17.04 -8.42
C ASN A 212 -14.89 15.66 -8.60
N PHE A 213 -14.39 14.66 -7.88
CA PHE A 213 -14.91 13.29 -7.96
C PHE A 213 -15.95 12.96 -6.88
N SER A 214 -16.59 13.95 -6.23
CA SER A 214 -17.52 13.73 -5.11
C SER A 214 -18.59 12.67 -5.39
N ALA A 215 -19.14 12.64 -6.62
CA ALA A 215 -20.14 11.66 -7.03
C ALA A 215 -19.64 10.19 -6.96
N PHE A 216 -18.33 9.98 -7.06
CA PHE A 216 -17.68 8.66 -7.02
C PHE A 216 -17.14 8.28 -5.65
N CYS A 217 -17.15 9.21 -4.69
CA CYS A 217 -16.44 9.07 -3.41
C CYS A 217 -17.40 8.81 -2.25
N ARG A 218 -16.94 8.09 -1.22
CA ARG A 218 -17.60 8.15 0.09
C ARG A 218 -17.13 9.42 0.82
N PRO A 219 -18.04 10.29 1.29
CA PRO A 219 -17.65 11.51 1.98
C PRO A 219 -16.76 11.21 3.18
N ARG A 220 -15.77 12.07 3.38
CA ARG A 220 -14.94 12.08 4.57
C ARG A 220 -14.80 13.54 5.03
N PRO A 221 -15.21 13.88 6.27
CA PRO A 221 -15.05 15.24 6.79
C PRO A 221 -13.59 15.71 6.69
N GLY A 222 -13.37 16.95 6.26
CA GLY A 222 -12.03 17.54 6.11
C GLY A 222 -11.19 16.90 4.99
N ALA A 223 -11.82 16.38 3.94
CA ALA A 223 -11.09 15.85 2.80
C ALA A 223 -11.68 16.34 1.48
N THR A 224 -10.86 17.00 0.66
CA THR A 224 -11.25 17.36 -0.70
C THR A 224 -11.42 16.12 -1.57
N THR A 225 -12.41 16.17 -2.47
CA THR A 225 -12.68 15.18 -3.52
C THR A 225 -12.10 15.57 -4.88
N ILE A 226 -11.36 16.68 -4.94
CA ILE A 226 -10.66 17.13 -6.15
C ILE A 226 -9.43 16.26 -6.37
N ARG A 227 -9.36 15.55 -7.50
CA ARG A 227 -8.23 14.69 -7.90
C ARG A 227 -7.90 14.90 -9.36
N GLU A 228 -6.70 14.51 -9.75
CA GLU A 228 -6.30 14.44 -11.14
C GLU A 228 -6.19 12.98 -11.55
N LEU A 229 -7.15 12.51 -12.35
CA LEU A 229 -7.08 11.19 -12.97
C LEU A 229 -6.21 11.31 -14.23
N GLN A 230 -5.02 10.74 -14.16
CA GLN A 230 -3.97 10.89 -15.17
C GLN A 230 -4.08 9.86 -16.28
N GLU A 231 -4.57 8.66 -15.95
CA GLU A 231 -4.74 7.55 -16.88
C GLU A 231 -5.94 6.71 -16.47
N PHE A 232 -6.74 6.30 -17.44
CA PHE A 232 -7.82 5.34 -17.27
C PHE A 232 -8.14 4.74 -18.63
N HIS A 233 -7.81 3.47 -18.82
CA HIS A 233 -8.13 2.75 -20.05
C HIS A 233 -8.41 1.28 -19.76
N TRP A 234 -9.04 0.62 -20.73
CA TRP A 234 -9.46 -0.77 -20.70
C TRP A 234 -8.92 -1.50 -21.91
N GLN A 235 -8.55 -2.76 -21.70
CA GLN A 235 -8.15 -3.68 -22.76
C GLN A 235 -8.60 -5.10 -22.41
N ARG A 236 -8.75 -5.96 -23.43
CA ARG A 236 -8.82 -7.41 -23.22
C ARG A 236 -7.42 -7.98 -23.22
N ASP A 237 -7.11 -8.83 -22.24
CA ASP A 237 -5.88 -9.62 -22.26
C ASP A 237 -5.99 -10.84 -23.18
N GLU A 238 -4.92 -11.62 -23.29
CA GLU A 238 -4.85 -12.81 -24.15
C GLU A 238 -5.85 -13.93 -23.75
N HIS A 239 -6.40 -13.88 -22.54
CA HIS A 239 -7.41 -14.80 -22.05
C HIS A 239 -8.83 -14.21 -22.16
N GLY A 240 -8.95 -13.04 -22.79
CA GLY A 240 -10.20 -12.29 -22.99
C GLY A 240 -10.74 -11.64 -21.72
N VAL A 241 -10.01 -11.66 -20.60
CA VAL A 241 -10.36 -10.92 -19.39
C VAL A 241 -10.19 -9.43 -19.66
N ILE A 242 -11.18 -8.64 -19.25
CA ILE A 242 -11.13 -7.19 -19.37
C ILE A 242 -10.30 -6.64 -18.20
N VAL A 243 -9.27 -5.86 -18.53
CA VAL A 243 -8.33 -5.29 -17.57
C VAL A 243 -8.33 -3.77 -17.70
N ALA A 244 -8.62 -3.09 -16.60
CA ALA A 244 -8.50 -1.65 -16.46
C ALA A 244 -7.13 -1.29 -15.89
N GLN A 245 -6.50 -0.24 -16.41
CA GLN A 245 -5.41 0.45 -15.72
C GLN A 245 -5.85 1.86 -15.36
N LEU A 246 -5.65 2.25 -14.10
CA LEU A 246 -5.99 3.58 -13.60
C LEU A 246 -4.79 4.19 -12.88
N GLN A 247 -4.51 5.46 -13.14
CA GLN A 247 -3.50 6.25 -12.41
C GLN A 247 -4.06 7.61 -12.02
N ALA A 248 -3.82 8.02 -10.78
CA ALA A 248 -4.16 9.37 -10.31
C ALA A 248 -3.14 9.88 -9.29
N ASP A 249 -3.12 11.20 -9.08
CA ASP A 249 -2.33 11.84 -8.04
C ASP A 249 -2.68 11.28 -6.64
N ALA A 250 -3.97 11.10 -6.39
CA ALA A 250 -4.53 10.38 -5.26
C ALA A 250 -5.94 9.86 -5.58
N PHE A 251 -6.43 8.93 -4.75
CA PHE A 251 -7.80 8.43 -4.83
C PHE A 251 -8.55 8.69 -3.54
N CYS A 252 -9.85 8.93 -3.64
CA CYS A 252 -10.75 9.00 -2.51
C CYS A 252 -11.30 7.62 -2.14
N HIS A 253 -11.98 7.52 -1.00
CA HIS A 253 -12.56 6.27 -0.53
C HIS A 253 -13.59 5.71 -1.53
N SER A 254 -13.37 4.47 -1.95
CA SER A 254 -14.13 3.72 -2.97
C SER A 254 -14.13 4.32 -4.39
N MET A 255 -13.34 5.37 -4.66
CA MET A 255 -13.36 6.08 -5.95
C MET A 255 -13.10 5.14 -7.13
N VAL A 256 -12.01 4.36 -7.09
CA VAL A 256 -11.65 3.46 -8.22
C VAL A 256 -12.78 2.48 -8.54
N ARG A 257 -13.35 1.83 -7.53
CA ARG A 257 -14.42 0.83 -7.70
C ARG A 257 -15.73 1.47 -8.21
N SER A 258 -15.97 2.74 -7.90
CA SER A 258 -17.07 3.52 -8.45
C SER A 258 -16.83 3.88 -9.93
N LEU A 259 -15.63 4.34 -10.27
CA LEU A 259 -15.23 4.66 -11.65
C LEU A 259 -15.34 3.42 -12.56
N VAL A 260 -14.83 2.28 -12.08
CA VAL A 260 -14.97 0.97 -12.75
C VAL A 260 -16.45 0.62 -12.94
N GLY A 261 -17.29 0.87 -11.93
CA GLY A 261 -18.74 0.64 -12.02
C GLY A 261 -19.43 1.49 -13.09
N ALA A 262 -19.01 2.76 -13.25
CA ALA A 262 -19.54 3.64 -14.29
C ALA A 262 -19.15 3.15 -15.70
N CYS A 263 -17.90 2.73 -15.92
CA CYS A 263 -17.50 2.12 -17.20
C CYS A 263 -18.29 0.84 -17.49
N VAL A 264 -18.46 -0.06 -16.51
CA VAL A 264 -19.25 -1.30 -16.69
C VAL A 264 -20.72 -0.97 -17.01
N ALA A 265 -21.27 0.09 -16.44
CA ALA A 265 -22.61 0.57 -16.77
C ALA A 265 -22.74 1.04 -18.23
N ALA A 266 -21.70 1.71 -18.77
CA ALA A 266 -21.62 2.08 -20.19
C ALA A 266 -21.48 0.83 -21.07
N GLY A 267 -20.50 -0.04 -20.79
CA GLY A 267 -20.21 -1.24 -21.60
C GLY A 267 -21.33 -2.28 -21.60
N SER A 268 -22.21 -2.27 -20.61
CA SER A 268 -23.42 -3.11 -20.57
C SER A 268 -24.62 -2.48 -21.28
N GLY A 269 -24.52 -1.22 -21.72
CA GLY A 269 -25.63 -0.45 -22.29
C GLY A 269 -26.72 -0.06 -21.27
N THR A 270 -26.48 -0.27 -19.97
CA THR A 270 -27.46 0.08 -18.91
C THR A 270 -27.58 1.59 -18.74
N HIS A 271 -26.51 2.33 -19.02
CA HIS A 271 -26.47 3.79 -18.96
C HIS A 271 -25.79 4.36 -20.20
N SER A 272 -26.33 5.45 -20.74
CA SER A 272 -25.69 6.22 -21.81
C SER A 272 -24.49 7.01 -21.27
N LEU A 273 -23.59 7.39 -22.17
CA LEU A 273 -22.45 8.26 -21.86
C LEU A 273 -22.92 9.62 -21.31
N ASP A 274 -23.96 10.21 -21.92
CA ASP A 274 -24.59 11.45 -21.44
C ASP A 274 -25.07 11.33 -19.99
N ALA A 275 -25.63 10.18 -19.59
CA ALA A 275 -26.10 9.97 -18.22
C ALA A 275 -24.92 9.86 -17.22
N ILE A 276 -23.77 9.33 -17.65
CA ILE A 276 -22.56 9.26 -16.85
C ILE A 276 -21.92 10.65 -16.72
N GLU A 277 -21.91 11.43 -17.80
CA GLU A 277 -21.47 12.82 -17.80
C GLU A 277 -22.32 13.69 -16.87
N ASP A 278 -23.64 13.62 -16.98
CA ASP A 278 -24.57 14.34 -16.11
C ASP A 278 -24.33 14.03 -14.61
N LEU A 279 -24.05 12.77 -14.29
CA LEU A 279 -23.82 12.33 -12.92
C LEU A 279 -22.48 12.87 -12.40
N ARG A 280 -21.44 12.84 -13.23
CA ARG A 280 -20.14 13.44 -12.93
C ARG A 280 -20.29 14.92 -12.59
N ASP A 281 -21.08 15.66 -13.39
CA ASP A 281 -21.18 17.11 -13.27
C ASP A 281 -22.11 17.58 -12.16
N LYS A 282 -23.14 16.79 -11.82
CA LYS A 282 -24.04 17.09 -10.68
C LYS A 282 -23.34 17.00 -9.32
N GLY A 283 -22.25 16.25 -9.20
CA GLY A 283 -21.45 16.15 -7.96
C GLY A 283 -22.12 15.40 -6.79
N ASP A 284 -23.41 15.06 -6.90
CA ASP A 284 -24.15 14.29 -5.92
C ASP A 284 -23.93 12.79 -6.09
N ARG A 285 -23.55 12.12 -5.00
CA ARG A 285 -23.44 10.65 -5.00
C ARG A 285 -24.83 10.05 -5.11
N THR A 286 -25.08 9.34 -6.21
CA THR A 286 -26.30 8.56 -6.41
C THR A 286 -25.99 7.06 -6.34
N SER A 287 -27.01 6.22 -6.16
CA SER A 287 -26.89 4.75 -6.25
C SER A 287 -26.93 4.23 -7.69
N VAL A 288 -26.66 5.09 -8.68
CA VAL A 288 -26.90 4.83 -10.10
C VAL A 288 -26.01 3.72 -10.64
N PHE A 289 -24.76 3.62 -10.19
CA PHE A 289 -23.88 2.50 -10.53
C PHE A 289 -23.43 1.72 -9.30
N LYS A 290 -23.32 0.40 -9.49
CA LYS A 290 -22.87 -0.54 -8.49
C LYS A 290 -21.39 -0.29 -8.19
N VAL A 291 -21.04 -0.13 -6.92
CA VAL A 291 -19.63 -0.17 -6.49
C VAL A 291 -19.10 -1.58 -6.77
N MET A 292 -18.10 -1.67 -7.64
CA MET A 292 -17.62 -2.97 -8.12
C MET A 292 -16.96 -3.80 -7.00
N PRO A 293 -16.93 -5.14 -7.09
CA PRO A 293 -16.30 -6.00 -6.08
C PRO A 293 -14.86 -5.61 -5.76
N ALA A 294 -14.46 -5.72 -4.50
CA ALA A 294 -13.12 -5.30 -4.05
C ALA A 294 -12.01 -6.19 -4.61
N HIS A 295 -12.25 -7.50 -4.70
CA HIS A 295 -11.26 -8.50 -5.10
C HIS A 295 -10.83 -8.36 -6.57
N GLY A 296 -11.56 -7.63 -7.41
CA GLY A 296 -11.08 -7.31 -8.76
C GLY A 296 -9.97 -6.26 -8.78
N LEU A 297 -9.77 -5.51 -7.69
CA LEU A 297 -8.89 -4.35 -7.61
C LEU A 297 -7.55 -4.68 -6.95
N THR A 298 -6.45 -4.32 -7.61
CA THR A 298 -5.09 -4.43 -7.08
C THR A 298 -4.34 -3.12 -7.21
N LEU A 299 -3.74 -2.61 -6.12
CA LEU A 299 -2.74 -1.55 -6.21
C LEU A 299 -1.45 -2.11 -6.81
N THR A 300 -1.06 -1.64 -7.99
CA THR A 300 0.08 -2.20 -8.73
C THR A 300 1.34 -1.34 -8.65
N GLN A 301 1.22 -0.05 -8.32
CA GLN A 301 2.39 0.82 -8.20
C GLN A 301 2.11 2.08 -7.37
N ILE A 302 3.14 2.56 -6.68
CA ILE A 302 3.20 3.92 -6.13
C ILE A 302 4.42 4.61 -6.72
N ILE A 303 4.20 5.79 -7.27
CA ILE A 303 5.23 6.55 -7.99
C ILE A 303 5.68 7.68 -7.07
N TYR A 304 6.96 7.69 -6.74
CA TYR A 304 7.63 8.74 -5.97
C TYR A 304 8.52 9.57 -6.91
N PRO A 305 8.80 10.85 -6.57
CA PRO A 305 9.87 11.59 -7.24
C PRO A 305 11.25 11.00 -6.86
N PRO A 306 12.34 11.47 -7.46
CA PRO A 306 13.71 11.16 -7.04
C PRO A 306 13.94 11.36 -5.53
N ASP A 307 14.88 10.60 -4.96
CA ASP A 307 15.13 10.52 -3.51
C ASP A 307 15.52 11.87 -2.88
N ASP A 308 16.09 12.79 -3.64
CA ASP A 308 16.43 14.16 -3.22
C ASP A 308 15.24 15.12 -3.24
N GLU A 309 14.13 14.75 -3.88
CA GLU A 309 12.90 15.55 -3.99
C GLU A 309 11.77 15.07 -3.07
N VAL A 310 11.83 13.83 -2.54
CA VAL A 310 10.73 13.24 -1.76
C VAL A 310 10.33 14.05 -0.52
N GLY A 311 11.30 14.69 0.13
CA GLY A 311 11.08 15.53 1.31
C GLY A 311 10.30 16.80 0.97
N GLN A 312 10.79 17.56 -0.01
CA GLN A 312 10.12 18.78 -0.49
C GLN A 312 8.69 18.47 -0.98
N ARG A 313 8.52 17.34 -1.67
CA ARG A 313 7.21 16.88 -2.13
C ARG A 313 6.26 16.57 -0.97
N ALA A 314 6.75 15.96 0.11
CA ALA A 314 5.94 15.70 1.29
C ALA A 314 5.43 16.99 1.93
N ASP A 315 6.30 17.99 2.08
CA ASP A 315 5.97 19.27 2.71
C ASP A 315 4.94 20.04 1.87
N LEU A 316 5.15 20.14 0.55
CA LEU A 316 4.19 20.77 -0.37
C LEU A 316 2.79 20.13 -0.26
N THR A 317 2.74 18.80 -0.15
CA THR A 317 1.47 18.05 -0.07
C THR A 317 0.77 18.27 1.28
N ARG A 318 1.51 18.39 2.39
CA ARG A 318 0.94 18.69 3.71
C ARG A 318 0.37 20.10 3.75
N SER A 319 1.14 21.10 3.32
CA SER A 319 0.70 22.51 3.35
C SER A 319 -0.54 22.75 2.49
N ARG A 320 -0.67 22.07 1.34
CA ARG A 320 -1.90 22.13 0.53
C ARG A 320 -3.13 21.60 1.27
N ARG A 321 -2.98 20.63 2.17
CA ARG A 321 -4.10 20.06 2.94
C ARG A 321 -4.51 20.96 4.10
N GLU A 322 -3.54 21.51 4.83
CA GLU A 322 -3.80 22.48 5.92
C GLU A 322 -4.55 23.71 5.38
N LEU A 323 -4.10 24.25 4.24
CA LEU A 323 -4.78 25.36 3.58
C LEU A 323 -6.21 25.04 3.13
N THR A 324 -6.51 23.80 2.74
CA THR A 324 -7.87 23.39 2.36
C THR A 324 -8.79 23.08 3.54
N ASP A 325 -8.23 22.76 4.71
CA ASP A 325 -9.01 22.47 5.92
C ASP A 325 -9.38 23.77 6.68
N ASP A 326 -8.61 24.86 6.51
CA ASP A 326 -8.83 26.16 7.16
C ASP A 326 -9.45 27.25 6.25
N ALA A 327 -9.57 27.02 4.93
CA ALA A 327 -10.16 28.00 4.03
C ALA A 327 -11.70 27.88 4.01
N PRO A 328 -12.46 28.97 4.26
CA PRO A 328 -13.90 28.95 4.03
C PRO A 328 -14.15 28.71 2.53
N ILE A 329 -14.98 27.72 2.24
CA ILE A 329 -15.44 27.41 0.88
C ILE A 329 -16.17 28.65 0.36
N ALA A 330 -15.58 29.34 -0.62
CA ALA A 330 -16.20 30.42 -1.38
C ALA A 330 -17.06 29.86 -2.51
#